data_AF-A0A965RU95-F1
#
_entry.id   AF-A0A965RU95-F1
#
_cell.length_a   1.000
_cell.length_b   1.000
_cell.length_c   1.000
_cell.angle_alpha   90.00
_cell.angle_beta   90.00
_cell.angle_gamma   90.00
#
_symmetry.space_group_name_H-M   'P 1'
#
loop_
_entity.id
_entity.type
_entity.pdbx_description
1 polymer ?
#
loop_
_entity_poly.entity_id
_entity_poly.type
_entity_poly.pdbx_seq_one_letter_code
_entity_poly.pdbx_strand_id
1 'polypeptide(L)'
;NGQTITFKPGGSATFDLSIPYRPEMEAADLKVTGKVFKGTKEKADIGEIKIADATIITPLLVKKEYKVLFEKDAIVREKTNSTSATINFDKAKSIVKPTELKDKDIADLLVWFKNVESNPKLEITSIDITGYASPDGVEDKNANLSNERTRAARLAIVDLLKKSNNLTWADTNKLSIEGKGEDFEGFKDQLAITSTIKEEDKALFIRILEMTKDPVQREKDMVNLGKSYTELEKDVFPHIRRAVITINYKELGLTDEEILAAAKSNPSSLGIEELLFAGERVTDLNEKTAIYEAAVQAFPSDYRAQNNLGAVKFLQNKVADAKVNLEKSNNLKDNTSAKNNLAGVAILDGDRALSRKLLGQAKGGDSKRQEVLGYNNAVLDILDGNYPAAENGIVGNGYNKALALTLQNKLDAAKTALANEAESAEVSYLKAIIAARGGEGADAVVNNLKSAFALNSSLKEKAAKDREFIKLFTNSTFSSAVR
;
A
#
# COMPACT_ATOMS: atom_id res chain seq x y z
N ASN A 1 27.84 25.13 38.54
CA ASN A 1 28.79 24.02 38.25
C ASN A 1 29.89 23.81 39.30
N GLY A 2 30.01 24.63 40.35
CA GLY A 2 30.88 24.32 41.51
C GLY A 2 32.37 24.13 41.18
N GLN A 3 32.83 24.60 40.01
CA GLN A 3 34.18 24.36 39.53
C GLN A 3 35.17 25.20 40.34
N THR A 4 36.07 24.53 41.06
CA THR A 4 37.06 25.19 41.91
C THR A 4 38.29 25.53 41.07
N ILE A 5 38.61 26.82 40.95
CA ILE A 5 39.80 27.31 40.26
C ILE A 5 40.90 27.56 41.29
N THR A 6 42.10 27.05 41.05
CA THR A 6 43.25 27.24 41.95
C THR A 6 43.77 28.68 41.89
N PHE A 7 43.95 29.29 43.06
CA PHE A 7 44.23 30.73 43.19
C PHE A 7 45.55 31.18 42.53
N LYS A 8 46.63 30.40 42.67
CA LYS A 8 47.97 30.78 42.18
C LYS A 8 48.18 30.57 40.67
N PRO A 9 47.81 29.41 40.09
CA PRO A 9 47.95 29.19 38.64
C PRO A 9 46.84 29.89 37.83
N GLY A 10 45.71 30.23 38.47
CA GLY A 10 44.50 30.66 37.76
C GLY A 10 43.84 29.50 37.01
N GLY A 11 42.81 29.80 36.23
CA GLY A 11 42.12 28.83 35.38
C GLY A 11 40.88 29.41 34.71
N SER A 12 40.29 28.65 33.79
CA SER A 12 39.02 28.94 33.14
C SER A 12 37.91 28.03 33.68
N ALA A 13 36.68 28.54 33.70
CA ALA A 13 35.48 27.75 33.93
C ALA A 13 34.53 27.95 32.75
N THR A 14 33.96 26.86 32.26
CA THR A 14 32.98 26.87 31.17
C THR A 14 31.60 26.60 31.75
N PHE A 15 30.63 27.40 31.32
CA PHE A 15 29.23 27.27 31.71
C PHE A 15 28.39 27.07 30.46
N ASP A 16 27.72 25.93 30.38
CA ASP A 16 26.75 25.65 29.34
C ASP A 16 25.35 25.94 29.87
N LEU A 17 24.59 26.74 29.11
CA LEU A 17 23.23 27.12 29.45
C LEU A 17 22.35 26.99 28.20
N SER A 18 21.19 26.36 28.36
CA SER A 18 20.14 26.34 27.35
C SER A 18 18.93 27.12 27.85
N ILE A 19 18.54 28.14 27.10
CA ILE A 19 17.40 29.00 27.43
C ILE A 19 16.32 28.73 26.39
N PRO A 20 15.08 28.41 26.79
CA PRO A 20 13.97 28.33 25.86
C PRO A 20 13.80 29.66 25.11
N TYR A 21 13.77 29.60 23.79
CA TYR A 21 13.55 30.78 22.96
C TYR A 21 12.21 31.43 23.29
N ARG A 22 12.21 32.76 23.30
CA ARG A 22 11.01 33.60 23.42
C ARG A 22 10.99 34.62 22.28
N PRO A 23 9.82 35.03 21.75
CA PRO A 23 9.75 35.97 20.63
C PRO A 23 10.56 37.26 20.82
N GLU A 24 10.62 37.79 22.04
CA GLU A 24 11.42 38.98 22.38
C GLU A 24 12.93 38.81 22.11
N MET A 25 13.44 37.58 22.00
CA MET A 25 14.85 37.29 21.72
C MET A 25 15.24 37.43 20.23
N GLU A 26 14.29 37.69 19.32
CA GLU A 26 14.57 37.98 17.90
C GLU A 26 15.40 39.26 17.72
N ALA A 27 15.22 40.24 18.61
CA ALA A 27 15.90 41.53 18.56
C ALA A 27 16.27 42.03 19.97
N ALA A 28 16.98 41.19 20.73
CA ALA A 28 17.44 41.52 22.08
C ALA A 28 18.92 41.16 22.28
N ASP A 29 19.63 42.04 23.00
CA ASP A 29 21.01 41.80 23.40
C ASP A 29 21.07 40.69 24.46
N LEU A 30 21.87 39.65 24.20
CA LEU A 30 22.22 38.69 25.23
C LEU A 30 23.41 39.24 26.03
N LYS A 31 23.19 39.49 27.31
CA LYS A 31 24.21 39.97 28.23
C LYS A 31 24.44 38.97 29.35
N VAL A 32 25.69 38.82 29.77
CA VAL A 32 26.10 38.06 30.95
C VAL A 32 26.52 39.05 32.02
N THR A 33 26.11 38.78 33.26
CA THR A 33 26.57 39.49 34.45
C THR A 33 26.96 38.50 35.52
N GLY A 34 27.73 38.95 36.51
CA GLY A 34 28.18 38.09 37.60
C GLY A 34 28.66 38.88 38.79
N LYS A 35 28.69 38.21 39.94
CA LYS A 35 29.14 38.76 41.21
C LYS A 35 30.17 37.84 41.83
N VAL A 36 31.19 38.42 42.44
CA VAL A 36 32.28 37.72 43.12
C VAL A 36 32.05 37.78 44.62
N PHE A 37 32.05 36.63 45.29
CA PHE A 37 31.87 36.53 46.74
C PHE A 37 33.09 35.92 47.41
N LYS A 38 33.42 36.38 48.62
CA LYS A 38 34.32 35.69 49.57
C LYS A 38 33.50 35.30 50.79
N GLY A 39 33.16 34.01 50.92
CA GLY A 39 32.14 33.57 51.87
C GLY A 39 30.78 34.15 51.47
N THR A 40 30.07 34.78 52.42
CA THR A 40 28.79 35.46 52.17
C THR A 40 28.94 36.93 51.76
N LYS A 41 30.16 37.49 51.81
CA LYS A 41 30.39 38.91 51.50
C LYS A 41 30.70 39.09 50.02
N GLU A 42 29.85 39.85 49.32
CA GLU A 42 30.10 40.33 47.97
C GLU A 42 31.38 41.18 47.95
N LYS A 43 32.24 40.94 46.95
CA LYS A 43 33.58 41.54 46.81
C LYS A 43 33.75 42.34 45.53
N ALA A 44 33.06 41.95 44.47
CA ALA A 44 33.08 42.65 43.20
C ALA A 44 31.84 42.30 42.37
N ASP A 45 31.50 43.19 41.46
CA ASP A 45 30.53 42.99 40.39
C ASP A 45 31.31 42.94 39.07
N ILE A 46 30.97 41.99 38.20
CA ILE A 46 31.65 41.76 36.91
C ILE A 46 31.09 42.71 35.82
N GLY A 47 30.01 43.43 36.12
CA GLY A 47 29.28 44.29 35.20
C GLY A 47 28.42 43.49 34.23
N GLU A 48 27.79 44.20 33.28
CA GLU A 48 27.11 43.57 32.14
C GLU A 48 28.06 43.49 30.95
N ILE A 49 28.21 42.29 30.40
CA ILE A 49 28.99 42.04 29.18
C ILE A 49 28.03 41.53 28.11
N LYS A 50 27.88 42.26 27.02
CA LYS A 50 27.12 41.79 25.85
C LYS A 50 27.90 40.70 25.14
N ILE A 51 27.26 39.55 24.92
CA ILE A 51 27.85 38.37 24.29
C ILE A 51 27.17 37.98 22.96
N ALA A 52 25.97 38.48 22.67
CA ALA A 52 25.32 38.33 21.36
C ALA A 52 24.30 39.45 21.10
N ASP A 53 24.04 39.75 19.83
CA ASP A 53 23.10 40.79 19.39
C ASP A 53 21.64 40.36 19.36
N ALA A 54 21.35 39.10 19.01
CA ALA A 54 20.05 38.45 19.10
C ALA A 54 20.13 36.97 18.66
N THR A 55 18.97 36.33 18.53
CA THR A 55 18.85 34.95 18.01
C THR A 55 18.57 34.95 16.51
N ILE A 56 19.31 34.15 15.74
CA ILE A 56 18.95 33.82 14.35
C ILE A 56 17.78 32.82 14.37
N ILE A 57 16.63 33.23 13.84
CA ILE A 57 15.40 32.42 13.84
C ILE A 57 15.02 31.84 12.47
N THR A 58 15.96 31.81 11.54
CA THR A 58 15.80 31.23 10.20
C THR A 58 15.25 29.79 10.20
N PRO A 59 15.55 28.91 11.19
CA PRO A 59 14.88 27.61 11.27
C PRO A 59 13.35 27.68 11.38
N LEU A 60 12.81 28.77 11.93
CA LEU A 60 11.36 28.97 12.06
C LEU A 60 10.68 29.31 10.72
N LEU A 61 11.45 29.56 9.65
CA LEU A 61 10.91 29.70 8.29
C LEU A 61 10.46 28.37 7.68
N VAL A 62 10.73 27.23 8.34
CA VAL A 62 10.33 25.91 7.83
C VAL A 62 8.84 25.86 7.54
N LYS A 63 8.49 25.42 6.33
CA LYS A 63 7.09 25.15 5.99
C LYS A 63 6.65 23.89 6.71
N LYS A 64 5.68 24.03 7.62
CA LYS A 64 5.07 22.91 8.36
C LYS A 64 4.04 22.15 7.52
N GLU A 65 4.23 22.12 6.20
CA GLU A 65 3.38 21.40 5.25
C GLU A 65 3.63 19.90 5.41
N TYR A 66 2.81 19.23 6.19
CA TYR A 66 2.96 17.79 6.42
C TYR A 66 2.41 16.97 5.26
N LYS A 67 3.16 15.96 4.81
CA LYS A 67 2.70 15.04 3.78
C LYS A 67 1.89 13.91 4.41
N VAL A 68 0.66 13.72 3.95
CA VAL A 68 -0.20 12.63 4.42
C VAL A 68 0.07 11.32 3.68
N LEU A 69 -0.25 10.21 4.33
CA LEU A 69 -0.23 8.87 3.76
C LEU A 69 -1.65 8.34 3.64
N PHE A 70 -1.95 7.80 2.45
CA PHE A 70 -3.14 7.02 2.19
C PHE A 70 -2.81 5.52 2.25
N GLU A 71 -3.78 4.73 2.69
CA GLU A 71 -3.79 3.28 2.53
C GLU A 71 -4.37 2.93 1.16
N LYS A 72 -3.79 1.92 0.51
CA LYS A 72 -4.18 1.48 -0.83
C LYS A 72 -5.30 0.45 -0.76
N ASP A 73 -6.03 0.32 -1.86
CA ASP A 73 -6.87 -0.84 -2.10
C ASP A 73 -6.02 -2.12 -2.34
N ALA A 74 -6.70 -3.24 -2.33
CA ALA A 74 -6.21 -4.56 -2.73
C ALA A 74 -7.18 -5.16 -3.77
N ILE A 75 -7.62 -4.34 -4.73
CA ILE A 75 -8.62 -4.74 -5.73
C ILE A 75 -8.12 -5.90 -6.58
N VAL A 76 -8.94 -6.94 -6.70
CA VAL A 76 -8.68 -8.08 -7.58
C VAL A 76 -9.49 -7.88 -8.86
N ARG A 77 -8.80 -7.72 -9.99
CA ARG A 77 -9.43 -7.39 -11.28
C ARG A 77 -9.99 -8.59 -12.03
N GLU A 78 -9.42 -9.75 -11.77
CA GLU A 78 -9.86 -11.00 -12.36
C GLU A 78 -9.72 -12.13 -11.35
N LYS A 79 -10.70 -13.02 -11.34
CA LYS A 79 -10.66 -14.24 -10.55
C LYS A 79 -10.80 -15.45 -11.47
N THR A 80 -9.82 -16.34 -11.43
CA THR A 80 -9.90 -17.62 -12.15
C THR A 80 -10.78 -18.59 -11.39
N ASN A 81 -11.74 -19.19 -12.07
CA ASN A 81 -12.66 -20.20 -11.56
C ASN A 81 -12.75 -21.36 -12.55
N SER A 82 -13.34 -22.47 -12.11
CA SER A 82 -13.68 -23.58 -12.99
C SER A 82 -15.02 -24.22 -12.64
N THR A 83 -15.64 -24.84 -13.63
CA THR A 83 -16.82 -25.70 -13.46
C THR A 83 -16.62 -26.97 -14.28
N SER A 84 -17.25 -28.07 -13.87
CA SER A 84 -17.08 -29.35 -14.57
C SER A 84 -18.37 -30.15 -14.68
N ALA A 85 -18.38 -31.08 -15.64
CA ALA A 85 -19.39 -32.11 -15.80
C ALA A 85 -18.74 -33.42 -16.22
N THR A 86 -19.42 -34.53 -15.95
CA THR A 86 -18.90 -35.88 -16.16
C THR A 86 -19.78 -36.66 -17.11
N ILE A 87 -19.17 -37.41 -18.03
CA ILE A 87 -19.85 -38.41 -18.84
C ILE A 87 -19.34 -39.78 -18.40
N ASN A 88 -20.22 -40.66 -17.92
CA ASN A 88 -19.83 -42.02 -17.55
C ASN A 88 -20.01 -42.99 -18.72
N PHE A 89 -19.25 -44.06 -18.67
CA PHE A 89 -19.14 -45.07 -19.72
C PHE A 89 -19.33 -46.47 -19.13
N ASP A 90 -19.95 -47.34 -19.92
CA ASP A 90 -20.04 -48.75 -19.56
C ASP A 90 -18.66 -49.42 -19.61
N LYS A 91 -18.55 -50.58 -18.94
CA LYS A 91 -17.33 -51.41 -18.92
C LYS A 91 -16.84 -51.69 -20.36
N ALA A 92 -15.55 -51.47 -20.58
CA ALA A 92 -14.87 -51.68 -21.86
C ALA A 92 -15.50 -50.97 -23.08
N LYS A 93 -16.28 -49.89 -22.87
CA LYS A 93 -16.88 -49.09 -23.95
C LYS A 93 -16.46 -47.63 -23.89
N SER A 94 -16.40 -47.00 -25.07
CA SER A 94 -16.18 -45.57 -25.28
C SER A 94 -17.42 -44.86 -25.86
N ILE A 95 -18.56 -45.57 -25.95
CA ILE A 95 -19.81 -45.02 -26.49
C ILE A 95 -20.52 -44.19 -25.41
N VAL A 96 -20.83 -42.93 -25.75
CA VAL A 96 -21.63 -42.04 -24.91
C VAL A 96 -23.10 -42.42 -25.00
N LYS A 97 -23.73 -42.74 -23.87
CA LYS A 97 -25.15 -43.08 -23.82
C LYS A 97 -26.00 -41.79 -23.86
N PRO A 98 -27.14 -41.77 -24.57
CA PRO A 98 -28.04 -40.61 -24.59
C PRO A 98 -28.60 -40.20 -23.22
N THR A 99 -28.60 -41.11 -22.24
CA THR A 99 -29.01 -40.82 -20.86
C THR A 99 -27.99 -39.96 -20.13
N GLU A 100 -26.68 -40.21 -20.32
CA GLU A 100 -25.61 -39.43 -19.69
C GLU A 100 -25.65 -37.97 -20.14
N LEU A 101 -26.04 -37.72 -21.39
CA LEU A 101 -26.19 -36.35 -21.92
C LEU A 101 -27.38 -35.58 -21.33
N LYS A 102 -28.20 -36.25 -20.51
CA LYS A 102 -29.34 -35.65 -19.80
C LYS A 102 -29.07 -35.55 -18.29
N ASP A 103 -27.90 -35.98 -17.84
CA ASP A 103 -27.54 -35.87 -16.43
C ASP A 103 -27.48 -34.40 -15.99
N LYS A 104 -27.72 -34.20 -14.70
CA LYS A 104 -27.92 -32.87 -14.13
C LYS A 104 -26.71 -31.95 -14.36
N ASP A 105 -25.51 -32.46 -14.17
CA ASP A 105 -24.26 -31.70 -14.34
C ASP A 105 -24.05 -31.28 -15.81
N ILE A 106 -24.35 -32.15 -16.78
CA ILE A 106 -24.34 -31.79 -18.21
C ILE A 106 -25.39 -30.73 -18.52
N ALA A 107 -26.60 -30.87 -17.98
CA ALA A 107 -27.66 -29.88 -18.16
C ALA A 107 -27.28 -28.51 -17.55
N ASP A 108 -26.74 -28.51 -16.34
CA ASP A 108 -26.24 -27.31 -15.64
C ASP A 108 -25.09 -26.65 -16.42
N LEU A 109 -24.17 -27.46 -16.99
CA LEU A 109 -23.08 -26.96 -17.82
C LEU A 109 -23.59 -26.23 -19.07
N LEU A 110 -24.62 -26.75 -19.74
CA LEU A 110 -25.23 -26.11 -20.91
C LEU A 110 -25.95 -24.80 -20.56
N VAL A 111 -26.59 -24.73 -19.39
CA VAL A 111 -27.16 -23.49 -18.87
C VAL A 111 -26.04 -22.48 -18.59
N TRP A 112 -24.94 -22.93 -17.98
CA TRP A 112 -23.78 -22.10 -17.69
C TRP A 112 -23.18 -21.48 -18.96
N PHE A 113 -23.01 -22.26 -20.04
CA PHE A 113 -22.53 -21.73 -21.33
C PHE A 113 -23.44 -20.63 -21.90
N LYS A 114 -24.77 -20.76 -21.79
CA LYS A 114 -25.67 -19.70 -22.26
C LYS A 114 -25.51 -18.41 -21.45
N ASN A 115 -25.29 -18.53 -20.15
CA ASN A 115 -25.08 -17.38 -19.27
C ASN A 115 -23.73 -16.71 -19.56
N VAL A 116 -22.69 -17.48 -19.87
CA VAL A 116 -21.35 -16.93 -20.14
C VAL A 116 -21.32 -16.11 -21.43
N GLU A 117 -22.01 -16.56 -22.49
CA GLU A 117 -22.04 -15.83 -23.76
C GLU A 117 -22.73 -14.46 -23.68
N SER A 118 -23.69 -14.32 -22.75
CA SER A 118 -24.41 -13.07 -22.52
C SER A 118 -23.78 -12.18 -21.45
N ASN A 119 -22.79 -12.69 -20.70
CA ASN A 119 -22.18 -11.98 -19.59
C ASN A 119 -20.75 -11.53 -19.94
N PRO A 120 -20.52 -10.24 -20.24
CA PRO A 120 -19.18 -9.74 -20.57
C PRO A 120 -18.19 -9.78 -19.40
N LYS A 121 -18.66 -10.10 -18.18
CA LYS A 121 -17.81 -10.28 -16.99
C LYS A 121 -17.31 -11.72 -16.85
N LEU A 122 -17.69 -12.64 -17.71
CA LEU A 122 -17.19 -14.01 -17.70
C LEU A 122 -16.47 -14.33 -19.00
N GLU A 123 -15.22 -14.76 -18.90
CA GLU A 123 -14.38 -15.10 -20.05
C GLU A 123 -13.90 -16.54 -19.94
N ILE A 124 -14.34 -17.43 -20.82
CA ILE A 124 -13.79 -18.80 -20.87
C ILE A 124 -12.34 -18.72 -21.35
N THR A 125 -11.42 -19.31 -20.58
CA THR A 125 -10.01 -19.40 -20.92
C THR A 125 -9.66 -20.73 -21.58
N SER A 126 -10.22 -21.83 -21.08
CA SER A 126 -10.01 -23.16 -21.68
C SER A 126 -11.19 -24.10 -21.41
N ILE A 127 -11.32 -25.10 -22.27
CA ILE A 127 -12.14 -26.29 -22.02
C ILE A 127 -11.22 -27.49 -22.16
N ASP A 128 -11.07 -28.22 -21.07
CA ASP A 128 -10.21 -29.38 -20.94
C ASP A 128 -11.09 -30.63 -20.74
N ILE A 129 -10.87 -31.65 -21.57
CA ILE A 129 -11.56 -32.93 -21.44
C ILE A 129 -10.55 -34.00 -21.08
N THR A 130 -10.74 -34.62 -19.93
CA THR A 130 -9.87 -35.68 -19.43
C THR A 130 -10.65 -36.99 -19.35
N GLY A 131 -10.23 -37.99 -20.11
CA GLY A 131 -10.85 -39.31 -20.14
C GLY A 131 -10.06 -40.33 -19.32
N TYR A 132 -10.80 -41.27 -18.74
CA TYR A 132 -10.30 -42.27 -17.83
C TYR A 132 -10.87 -43.67 -18.09
N ALA A 133 -10.12 -44.67 -17.65
CA ALA A 133 -10.50 -46.07 -17.58
C ALA A 133 -10.54 -46.54 -16.11
N SER A 134 -11.29 -47.59 -15.84
CA SER A 134 -11.21 -48.31 -14.57
C SER A 134 -10.08 -49.34 -14.64
N PRO A 135 -9.47 -49.72 -13.50
CA PRO A 135 -8.40 -50.72 -13.44
C PRO A 135 -8.97 -52.16 -13.49
N ASP A 136 -9.89 -52.42 -14.42
CA ASP A 136 -10.56 -53.71 -14.63
C ASP A 136 -10.35 -54.22 -16.06
N GLY A 137 -9.09 -54.51 -16.37
CA GLY A 137 -8.65 -55.13 -17.62
C GLY A 137 -7.18 -54.87 -17.93
N VAL A 138 -6.77 -55.24 -19.15
CA VAL A 138 -5.38 -55.05 -19.60
C VAL A 138 -5.03 -53.56 -19.69
N GLU A 139 -3.98 -53.13 -18.99
CA GLU A 139 -3.55 -51.73 -18.89
C GLU A 139 -3.40 -51.03 -20.25
N ASP A 140 -2.74 -51.66 -21.24
CA ASP A 140 -2.60 -51.09 -22.59
C ASP A 140 -3.94 -50.86 -23.29
N LYS A 141 -4.95 -51.71 -23.02
CA LYS A 141 -6.31 -51.51 -23.53
C LYS A 141 -7.00 -50.38 -22.78
N ASN A 142 -6.79 -50.24 -21.48
CA ASN A 142 -7.35 -49.17 -20.65
C ASN A 142 -6.76 -47.79 -21.03
N ALA A 143 -5.46 -47.73 -21.34
CA ALA A 143 -4.82 -46.53 -21.88
C ALA A 143 -5.48 -46.09 -23.21
N ASN A 144 -5.64 -47.02 -24.16
CA ASN A 144 -6.34 -46.73 -25.42
C ASN A 144 -7.81 -46.35 -25.20
N LEU A 145 -8.51 -47.06 -24.31
CA LEU A 145 -9.92 -46.80 -23.99
C LEU A 145 -10.13 -45.42 -23.38
N SER A 146 -9.22 -44.97 -22.51
CA SER A 146 -9.27 -43.62 -21.94
C SER A 146 -9.21 -42.55 -23.04
N ASN A 147 -8.32 -42.71 -24.02
CA ASN A 147 -8.20 -41.81 -25.17
C ASN A 147 -9.45 -41.82 -26.06
N GLU A 148 -10.05 -42.99 -26.29
CA GLU A 148 -11.30 -43.11 -27.04
C GLU A 148 -12.46 -42.42 -26.32
N ARG A 149 -12.58 -42.60 -25.00
CA ARG A 149 -13.59 -41.92 -24.17
C ARG A 149 -13.43 -40.42 -24.21
N THR A 150 -12.19 -39.91 -24.15
CA THR A 150 -11.92 -38.47 -24.30
C THR A 150 -12.42 -37.96 -25.65
N ARG A 151 -12.13 -38.67 -26.75
CA ARG A 151 -12.60 -38.29 -28.10
C ARG A 151 -14.12 -38.34 -28.22
N ALA A 152 -14.75 -39.37 -27.66
CA ALA A 152 -16.21 -39.53 -27.69
C ALA A 152 -16.91 -38.42 -26.87
N ALA A 153 -16.39 -38.10 -25.68
CA ALA A 153 -16.88 -36.99 -24.86
C ALA A 153 -16.71 -35.65 -25.58
N ARG A 154 -15.56 -35.41 -26.26
CA ARG A 154 -15.35 -34.21 -27.08
C ARG A 154 -16.41 -34.07 -28.17
N LEU A 155 -16.68 -35.15 -28.91
CA LEU A 155 -17.69 -35.12 -29.97
C LEU A 155 -19.09 -34.85 -29.39
N ALA A 156 -19.43 -35.49 -28.27
CA ALA A 156 -20.72 -35.30 -27.62
C ALA A 156 -20.93 -33.86 -27.13
N ILE A 157 -19.93 -33.27 -26.43
CA ILE A 157 -20.07 -31.89 -25.94
C ILE A 157 -20.09 -30.88 -27.08
N VAL A 158 -19.30 -31.09 -28.15
CA VAL A 158 -19.35 -30.23 -29.34
C VAL A 158 -20.73 -30.28 -30.00
N ASP A 159 -21.34 -31.45 -30.12
CA ASP A 159 -22.69 -31.58 -30.66
C ASP A 159 -23.75 -30.88 -29.78
N LEU A 160 -23.63 -31.01 -28.46
CA LEU A 160 -24.50 -30.30 -27.51
C LEU A 160 -24.34 -28.77 -27.63
N LEU A 161 -23.10 -28.27 -27.72
CA LEU A 161 -22.82 -26.84 -27.89
C LEU A 161 -23.37 -26.30 -29.21
N LYS A 162 -23.28 -27.06 -30.31
CA LYS A 162 -23.90 -26.68 -31.59
C LYS A 162 -25.43 -26.58 -31.46
N LYS A 163 -26.05 -27.56 -30.80
CA LYS A 163 -27.51 -27.57 -30.56
C LYS A 163 -27.97 -26.43 -29.66
N SER A 164 -27.13 -25.97 -28.74
CA SER A 164 -27.41 -24.81 -27.89
C SER A 164 -26.98 -23.48 -28.52
N ASN A 165 -26.54 -23.47 -29.78
CA ASN A 165 -26.07 -22.31 -30.55
C ASN A 165 -24.78 -21.65 -30.01
N ASN A 166 -24.00 -22.36 -29.19
CA ASN A 166 -22.72 -21.89 -28.66
C ASN A 166 -21.57 -22.19 -29.64
N LEU A 167 -21.58 -21.51 -30.80
CA LEU A 167 -20.70 -21.86 -31.93
C LEU A 167 -19.22 -21.56 -31.66
N THR A 168 -18.92 -20.60 -30.79
CA THR A 168 -17.54 -20.18 -30.48
C THR A 168 -16.70 -21.32 -29.88
N TRP A 169 -17.31 -22.13 -29.01
CA TRP A 169 -16.67 -23.26 -28.31
C TRP A 169 -17.08 -24.62 -28.88
N ALA A 170 -17.84 -24.64 -29.98
CA ALA A 170 -18.17 -25.84 -30.73
C ALA A 170 -17.10 -26.26 -31.76
N ASP A 171 -15.91 -25.62 -31.73
CA ASP A 171 -14.76 -25.98 -32.53
C ASP A 171 -13.85 -26.93 -31.76
N THR A 172 -13.68 -28.15 -32.27
CA THR A 172 -12.83 -29.18 -31.67
C THR A 172 -11.37 -28.75 -31.48
N ASN A 173 -10.88 -27.77 -32.24
CA ASN A 173 -9.51 -27.28 -32.12
C ASN A 173 -9.29 -26.37 -30.90
N LYS A 174 -10.37 -25.87 -30.28
CA LYS A 174 -10.32 -25.05 -29.07
C LYS A 174 -10.41 -25.85 -27.78
N LEU A 175 -10.66 -27.16 -27.88
CA LEU A 175 -10.79 -28.04 -26.73
C LEU A 175 -9.50 -28.83 -26.56
N SER A 176 -8.92 -28.71 -25.37
CA SER A 176 -7.81 -29.57 -24.95
C SER A 176 -8.35 -30.93 -24.56
N ILE A 177 -7.66 -32.00 -24.99
CA ILE A 177 -8.05 -33.36 -24.69
C ILE A 177 -6.86 -34.18 -24.18
N GLU A 178 -7.09 -34.96 -23.14
CA GLU A 178 -6.11 -35.86 -22.57
C GLU A 178 -6.76 -37.19 -22.15
N GLY A 179 -6.14 -38.32 -22.47
CA GLY A 179 -6.49 -39.63 -21.90
C GLY A 179 -5.47 -39.99 -20.84
N LYS A 180 -5.92 -40.25 -19.60
CA LYS A 180 -5.02 -40.51 -18.46
C LYS A 180 -4.87 -41.98 -18.07
N GLY A 181 -5.45 -42.90 -18.85
CA GLY A 181 -5.46 -44.30 -18.49
C GLY A 181 -6.34 -44.56 -17.26
N GLU A 182 -5.86 -45.38 -16.34
CA GLU A 182 -6.62 -45.79 -15.15
C GLU A 182 -6.79 -44.66 -14.13
N ASP A 183 -8.02 -44.39 -13.67
CA ASP A 183 -8.33 -43.34 -12.68
C ASP A 183 -8.01 -43.82 -11.26
N PHE A 184 -6.72 -43.89 -10.91
CA PHE A 184 -6.30 -44.33 -9.58
C PHE A 184 -6.78 -43.38 -8.47
N GLU A 185 -6.69 -42.08 -8.67
CA GLU A 185 -7.15 -41.10 -7.67
C GLU A 185 -8.66 -41.13 -7.52
N GLY A 186 -9.41 -41.13 -8.63
CA GLY A 186 -10.86 -41.29 -8.60
C GLY A 186 -11.29 -42.62 -8.01
N PHE A 187 -10.52 -43.70 -8.18
CA PHE A 187 -10.75 -44.97 -7.52
C PHE A 187 -10.68 -44.82 -5.99
N LYS A 188 -9.66 -44.14 -5.46
CA LYS A 188 -9.53 -43.92 -4.00
C LYS A 188 -10.68 -43.08 -3.47
N ASP A 189 -11.00 -41.97 -4.14
CA ASP A 189 -12.08 -41.07 -3.73
C ASP A 189 -13.44 -41.76 -3.72
N GLN A 190 -13.75 -42.48 -4.80
CA GLN A 190 -15.02 -43.20 -4.93
C GLN A 190 -15.11 -44.38 -3.96
N LEU A 191 -14.01 -45.10 -3.74
CA LEU A 191 -13.95 -46.20 -2.78
C LEU A 191 -14.19 -45.70 -1.35
N ALA A 192 -13.64 -44.55 -0.98
CA ALA A 192 -13.79 -43.98 0.36
C ALA A 192 -15.28 -43.70 0.69
N ILE A 193 -16.02 -43.13 -0.26
CA ILE A 193 -17.44 -42.76 -0.06
C ILE A 193 -18.41 -43.95 -0.23
N THR A 194 -17.95 -45.06 -0.81
CA THR A 194 -18.79 -46.24 -1.06
C THR A 194 -19.07 -46.96 0.26
N SER A 195 -20.34 -47.14 0.60
CA SER A 195 -20.75 -47.76 1.88
C SER A 195 -20.99 -49.27 1.80
N THR A 196 -21.07 -49.83 0.59
CA THR A 196 -21.36 -51.26 0.35
C THR A 196 -20.14 -52.16 0.59
N ILE A 197 -18.93 -51.60 0.48
CA ILE A 197 -17.65 -52.30 0.70
C ILE A 197 -17.19 -52.03 2.13
N LYS A 198 -16.77 -53.07 2.84
CA LYS A 198 -16.25 -52.93 4.21
C LYS A 198 -14.92 -52.19 4.26
N GLU A 199 -14.69 -51.43 5.33
CA GLU A 199 -13.44 -50.69 5.55
C GLU A 199 -12.17 -51.57 5.49
N GLU A 200 -12.25 -52.81 6.00
CA GLU A 200 -11.15 -53.78 5.92
C GLU A 200 -10.78 -54.10 4.47
N ASP A 201 -11.78 -54.27 3.60
CA ASP A 201 -11.58 -54.59 2.19
C ASP A 201 -11.17 -53.34 1.38
N LYS A 202 -11.67 -52.15 1.74
CA LYS A 202 -11.20 -50.88 1.16
C LYS A 202 -9.70 -50.73 1.36
N ALA A 203 -9.20 -50.96 2.57
CA ALA A 203 -7.77 -50.88 2.87
C ALA A 203 -6.96 -51.91 2.07
N LEU A 204 -7.50 -53.11 1.84
CA LEU A 204 -6.87 -54.12 0.99
C LEU A 204 -6.80 -53.69 -0.48
N PHE A 205 -7.87 -53.11 -1.03
CA PHE A 205 -7.85 -52.58 -2.41
C PHE A 205 -6.82 -51.47 -2.60
N ILE A 206 -6.75 -50.52 -1.67
CA ILE A 206 -5.73 -49.45 -1.70
C ILE A 206 -4.32 -50.05 -1.63
N ARG A 207 -4.10 -51.02 -0.73
CA ARG A 207 -2.80 -51.69 -0.61
C ARG A 207 -2.39 -52.41 -1.89
N ILE A 208 -3.31 -53.15 -2.52
CA ILE A 208 -3.04 -53.84 -3.80
C ILE A 208 -2.66 -52.82 -4.88
N LEU A 209 -3.42 -51.73 -4.98
CA LEU A 209 -3.20 -50.68 -5.98
C LEU A 209 -1.84 -49.98 -5.80
N GLU A 210 -1.40 -49.75 -4.55
CA GLU A 210 -0.13 -49.07 -4.26
C GLU A 210 1.10 -50.00 -4.36
N MET A 211 0.95 -51.25 -3.88
CA MET A 211 2.06 -52.19 -3.71
C MET A 211 2.27 -53.11 -4.91
N THR A 212 1.22 -53.45 -5.67
CA THR A 212 1.32 -54.37 -6.81
C THR A 212 1.55 -53.59 -8.10
N LYS A 213 2.82 -53.52 -8.54
CA LYS A 213 3.21 -52.77 -9.75
C LYS A 213 2.78 -53.44 -11.04
N ASP A 214 2.88 -54.77 -11.13
CA ASP A 214 2.46 -55.52 -12.30
C ASP A 214 0.92 -55.44 -12.47
N PRO A 215 0.38 -54.89 -13.58
CA PRO A 215 -1.05 -54.69 -13.75
C PRO A 215 -1.85 -56.00 -13.75
N VAL A 216 -1.30 -57.07 -14.32
CA VAL A 216 -1.96 -58.38 -14.42
C VAL A 216 -2.09 -59.01 -13.03
N GLN A 217 -1.02 -58.95 -12.24
CA GLN A 217 -1.05 -59.40 -10.85
C GLN A 217 -1.96 -58.52 -9.99
N ARG A 218 -1.98 -57.20 -10.22
CA ARG A 218 -2.86 -56.26 -9.50
C ARG A 218 -4.33 -56.59 -9.72
N GLU A 219 -4.74 -56.79 -10.97
CA GLU A 219 -6.11 -57.21 -11.31
C GLU A 219 -6.45 -58.56 -10.64
N LYS A 220 -5.54 -59.53 -10.72
CA LYS A 220 -5.73 -60.84 -10.08
C LYS A 220 -5.88 -60.73 -8.56
N ASP A 221 -5.05 -59.93 -7.90
CA ASP A 221 -5.11 -59.70 -6.46
C ASP A 221 -6.43 -59.01 -6.07
N MET A 222 -6.90 -58.04 -6.85
CA MET A 222 -8.19 -57.39 -6.63
C MET A 222 -9.36 -58.38 -6.79
N VAL A 223 -9.34 -59.21 -7.84
CA VAL A 223 -10.37 -60.23 -8.10
C VAL A 223 -10.43 -61.28 -6.98
N ASN A 224 -9.28 -61.64 -6.39
CA ASN A 224 -9.21 -62.62 -5.30
C ASN A 224 -9.91 -62.16 -4.00
N LEU A 225 -10.24 -60.87 -3.88
CA LEU A 225 -11.07 -60.36 -2.77
C LEU A 225 -12.56 -60.70 -2.92
N GLY A 226 -12.95 -61.38 -4.01
CA GLY A 226 -14.23 -62.07 -4.13
C GLY A 226 -15.43 -61.11 -4.07
N LYS A 227 -16.27 -61.23 -3.02
CA LYS A 227 -17.51 -60.45 -2.90
C LYS A 227 -17.23 -58.95 -2.95
N SER A 228 -16.17 -58.48 -2.31
CA SER A 228 -15.82 -57.06 -2.24
C SER A 228 -15.38 -56.53 -3.61
N TYR A 229 -14.85 -57.39 -4.49
CA TYR A 229 -14.58 -57.05 -5.89
C TYR A 229 -15.87 -56.92 -6.70
N THR A 230 -16.85 -57.79 -6.47
CA THR A 230 -18.18 -57.63 -7.09
C THR A 230 -18.86 -56.33 -6.67
N GLU A 231 -18.69 -55.92 -5.42
CA GLU A 231 -19.17 -54.62 -4.90
C GLU A 231 -18.40 -53.45 -5.56
N LEU A 232 -17.08 -53.56 -5.80
CA LEU A 232 -16.33 -52.59 -6.61
C LEU A 232 -16.89 -52.44 -8.04
N GLU A 233 -17.13 -53.55 -8.72
CA GLU A 233 -17.62 -53.54 -10.11
C GLU A 233 -18.97 -52.85 -10.25
N LYS A 234 -19.78 -52.91 -9.19
CA LYS A 234 -21.12 -52.36 -9.13
C LYS A 234 -21.15 -50.90 -8.66
N ASP A 235 -20.40 -50.57 -7.60
CA ASP A 235 -20.61 -49.33 -6.85
C ASP A 235 -19.42 -48.35 -6.98
N VAL A 236 -18.26 -48.79 -7.50
CA VAL A 236 -17.07 -47.94 -7.68
C VAL A 236 -16.72 -47.76 -9.16
N PHE A 237 -16.49 -48.84 -9.89
CA PHE A 237 -16.01 -48.77 -11.27
C PHE A 237 -16.91 -47.94 -12.22
N PRO A 238 -18.26 -47.98 -12.13
CA PRO A 238 -19.09 -47.14 -12.99
C PRO A 238 -18.82 -45.63 -12.87
N HIS A 239 -18.40 -45.15 -11.69
CA HIS A 239 -18.16 -43.72 -11.44
C HIS A 239 -16.74 -43.25 -11.82
N ILE A 240 -15.83 -44.18 -12.10
CA ILE A 240 -14.45 -43.86 -12.53
C ILE A 240 -14.21 -44.21 -14.00
N ARG A 241 -15.18 -44.87 -14.64
CA ARG A 241 -15.24 -45.04 -16.11
C ARG A 241 -15.80 -43.77 -16.73
N ARG A 242 -15.03 -42.68 -16.70
CA ARG A 242 -15.56 -41.35 -17.00
C ARG A 242 -14.71 -40.52 -17.94
N ALA A 243 -15.31 -39.50 -18.52
CA ALA A 243 -14.61 -38.34 -19.04
C ALA A 243 -15.12 -37.10 -18.31
N VAL A 244 -14.20 -36.30 -17.79
CA VAL A 244 -14.50 -35.06 -17.08
C VAL A 244 -14.24 -33.90 -18.03
N ILE A 245 -15.27 -33.07 -18.23
CA ILE A 245 -15.20 -31.82 -18.98
C ILE A 245 -15.02 -30.71 -17.95
N THR A 246 -13.89 -30.02 -17.98
CA THR A 246 -13.57 -28.90 -17.10
C THR A 246 -13.51 -27.63 -17.93
N ILE A 247 -14.29 -26.63 -17.54
CA ILE A 247 -14.23 -25.29 -18.13
C ILE A 247 -13.49 -24.39 -17.14
N ASN A 248 -12.39 -23.80 -17.60
CA ASN A 248 -11.69 -22.76 -16.87
C ASN A 248 -12.10 -21.40 -17.42
N TYR A 249 -12.38 -20.45 -16.53
CA TYR A 249 -12.83 -19.13 -16.92
C TYR A 249 -12.36 -18.06 -15.93
N LYS A 250 -12.32 -16.82 -16.39
CA LYS A 250 -12.10 -15.64 -15.57
C LYS A 250 -13.42 -14.94 -15.30
N GLU A 251 -13.59 -14.51 -14.06
CA GLU A 251 -14.60 -13.54 -13.66
C GLU A 251 -13.93 -12.18 -13.53
N LEU A 252 -14.35 -11.24 -14.38
CA LEU A 252 -13.79 -9.91 -14.48
C LEU A 252 -14.53 -8.96 -13.53
N GLY A 253 -13.76 -8.16 -12.78
CA GLY A 253 -14.30 -7.10 -11.94
C GLY A 253 -14.82 -5.90 -12.74
N LEU A 254 -15.17 -4.84 -12.02
CA LEU A 254 -15.50 -3.56 -12.63
C LEU A 254 -14.25 -2.90 -13.24
N THR A 255 -14.42 -2.21 -14.36
CA THR A 255 -13.36 -1.38 -14.96
C THR A 255 -13.14 -0.11 -14.14
N ASP A 256 -12.03 0.58 -14.38
CA ASP A 256 -11.75 1.86 -13.72
C ASP A 256 -12.89 2.87 -13.96
N GLU A 257 -13.39 2.94 -15.19
CA GLU A 257 -14.47 3.85 -15.58
C GLU A 257 -15.79 3.49 -14.91
N GLU A 258 -16.12 2.20 -14.82
CA GLU A 258 -17.32 1.72 -14.12
C GLU A 258 -17.25 2.04 -12.63
N ILE A 259 -16.09 1.80 -11.98
CA ILE A 259 -15.88 2.11 -10.57
C ILE A 259 -16.02 3.61 -10.32
N LEU A 260 -15.38 4.46 -11.13
CA LEU A 260 -15.43 5.91 -10.95
C LEU A 260 -16.85 6.46 -11.19
N ALA A 261 -17.55 5.95 -12.21
CA ALA A 261 -18.93 6.33 -12.47
C ALA A 261 -19.87 5.93 -11.31
N ALA A 262 -19.71 4.72 -10.79
CA ALA A 262 -20.49 4.22 -9.65
C ALA A 262 -20.15 5.00 -8.37
N ALA A 263 -18.88 5.30 -8.09
CA ALA A 263 -18.47 6.05 -6.91
C ALA A 263 -19.10 7.46 -6.86
N LYS A 264 -19.35 8.06 -8.02
CA LYS A 264 -19.99 9.37 -8.14
C LYS A 264 -21.52 9.31 -8.06
N SER A 265 -22.15 8.30 -8.64
CA SER A 265 -23.60 8.23 -8.80
C SER A 265 -24.30 7.41 -7.72
N ASN A 266 -23.70 6.30 -7.30
CA ASN A 266 -24.21 5.40 -6.27
C ASN A 266 -23.06 4.64 -5.57
N PRO A 267 -22.23 5.31 -4.75
CA PRO A 267 -21.10 4.65 -4.08
C PRO A 267 -21.51 3.49 -3.16
N SER A 268 -22.78 3.39 -2.75
CA SER A 268 -23.28 2.27 -1.95
C SER A 268 -23.32 0.94 -2.71
N SER A 269 -23.23 0.95 -4.05
CA SER A 269 -23.14 -0.28 -4.85
C SER A 269 -21.72 -0.86 -4.94
N LEU A 270 -20.72 -0.14 -4.41
CA LEU A 270 -19.32 -0.54 -4.48
C LEU A 270 -18.87 -1.25 -3.20
N GLY A 271 -17.95 -2.20 -3.36
CA GLY A 271 -17.23 -2.79 -2.24
C GLY A 271 -16.15 -1.85 -1.70
N ILE A 272 -15.51 -2.27 -0.61
CA ILE A 272 -14.47 -1.48 0.03
C ILE A 272 -13.27 -1.25 -0.90
N GLU A 273 -12.85 -2.26 -1.66
CA GLU A 273 -11.69 -2.15 -2.54
C GLU A 273 -11.95 -1.19 -3.70
N GLU A 274 -13.16 -1.22 -4.29
CA GLU A 274 -13.54 -0.26 -5.34
C GLU A 274 -13.65 1.17 -4.79
N LEU A 275 -14.17 1.37 -3.58
CA LEU A 275 -14.27 2.71 -2.97
C LEU A 275 -12.88 3.28 -2.63
N LEU A 276 -11.98 2.46 -2.10
CA LEU A 276 -10.61 2.87 -1.82
C LEU A 276 -9.87 3.24 -3.13
N PHE A 277 -10.04 2.41 -4.16
CA PHE A 277 -9.51 2.66 -5.49
C PHE A 277 -10.05 3.97 -6.09
N ALA A 278 -11.37 4.16 -6.09
CA ALA A 278 -12.01 5.36 -6.60
C ALA A 278 -11.50 6.61 -5.88
N GLY A 279 -11.43 6.54 -4.55
CA GLY A 279 -10.90 7.60 -3.71
C GLY A 279 -9.44 7.93 -4.04
N GLU A 280 -8.59 6.97 -4.37
CA GLU A 280 -7.20 7.25 -4.76
C GLU A 280 -7.14 8.05 -6.07
N ARG A 281 -7.99 7.74 -7.05
CA ARG A 281 -7.95 8.31 -8.40
C ARG A 281 -8.56 9.70 -8.55
N VAL A 282 -9.46 10.09 -7.66
CA VAL A 282 -10.03 11.43 -7.65
C VAL A 282 -9.02 12.46 -7.12
N THR A 283 -8.93 13.62 -7.76
CA THR A 283 -8.04 14.72 -7.36
C THR A 283 -8.75 15.80 -6.54
N ASP A 284 -10.03 16.06 -6.83
CA ASP A 284 -10.84 17.01 -6.05
C ASP A 284 -11.02 16.51 -4.62
N LEU A 285 -10.69 17.36 -3.64
CA LEU A 285 -10.71 16.95 -2.23
C LEU A 285 -12.14 16.72 -1.73
N ASN A 286 -13.15 17.43 -2.24
CA ASN A 286 -14.54 17.26 -1.76
C ASN A 286 -15.14 15.96 -2.29
N GLU A 287 -14.92 15.64 -3.57
CA GLU A 287 -15.32 14.36 -4.16
C GLU A 287 -14.59 13.20 -3.48
N LYS A 288 -13.27 13.34 -3.22
CA LYS A 288 -12.50 12.35 -2.47
C LYS A 288 -13.04 12.14 -1.04
N THR A 289 -13.44 13.22 -0.35
CA THR A 289 -14.10 13.14 0.96
C THR A 289 -15.40 12.36 0.87
N ALA A 290 -16.29 12.68 -0.07
CA ALA A 290 -17.58 12.01 -0.21
C ALA A 290 -17.44 10.50 -0.44
N ILE A 291 -16.48 10.08 -1.27
CA ILE A 291 -16.18 8.66 -1.52
C ILE A 291 -15.71 7.96 -0.23
N TYR A 292 -14.76 8.55 0.50
CA TYR A 292 -14.27 7.94 1.74
C TYR A 292 -15.28 8.01 2.90
N GLU A 293 -16.19 8.99 2.91
CA GLU A 293 -17.34 9.01 3.82
C GLU A 293 -18.28 7.85 3.53
N ALA A 294 -18.61 7.59 2.25
CA ALA A 294 -19.39 6.42 1.86
C ALA A 294 -18.69 5.11 2.26
N ALA A 295 -17.37 5.02 2.07
CA ALA A 295 -16.57 3.86 2.50
C ALA A 295 -16.62 3.67 4.03
N VAL A 296 -16.49 4.73 4.82
CA VAL A 296 -16.59 4.66 6.29
C VAL A 296 -18.02 4.31 6.74
N GLN A 297 -19.05 4.77 6.04
CA GLN A 297 -20.45 4.46 6.36
C GLN A 297 -20.77 2.99 6.07
N ALA A 298 -20.34 2.47 4.92
CA ALA A 298 -20.58 1.08 4.53
C ALA A 298 -19.67 0.08 5.26
N PHE A 299 -18.42 0.47 5.54
CA PHE A 299 -17.38 -0.39 6.11
C PHE A 299 -16.72 0.28 7.34
N PRO A 300 -17.47 0.51 8.44
CA PRO A 300 -17.00 1.31 9.57
C PRO A 300 -15.81 0.72 10.33
N SER A 301 -15.56 -0.59 10.19
CA SER A 301 -14.45 -1.33 10.78
C SER A 301 -13.21 -1.42 9.88
N ASP A 302 -13.25 -0.92 8.63
CA ASP A 302 -12.07 -0.89 7.78
C ASP A 302 -11.17 0.31 8.18
N TYR A 303 -9.97 0.00 8.67
CA TYR A 303 -9.03 1.01 9.15
C TYR A 303 -8.49 1.90 8.02
N ARG A 304 -8.47 1.42 6.77
CA ARG A 304 -7.95 2.13 5.58
C ARG A 304 -8.93 3.23 5.19
N ALA A 305 -10.23 2.94 5.18
CA ALA A 305 -11.28 3.94 4.96
C ALA A 305 -11.20 5.07 5.99
N GLN A 306 -11.04 4.74 7.28
CA GLN A 306 -10.85 5.73 8.35
C GLN A 306 -9.58 6.57 8.15
N ASN A 307 -8.43 5.93 7.84
CA ASN A 307 -7.18 6.65 7.59
C ASN A 307 -7.33 7.61 6.41
N ASN A 308 -7.90 7.13 5.31
CA ASN A 308 -8.01 7.89 4.07
C ASN A 308 -8.96 9.07 4.24
N LEU A 309 -10.11 8.90 4.89
CA LEU A 309 -10.98 10.01 5.23
C LEU A 309 -10.27 11.04 6.12
N GLY A 310 -9.53 10.59 7.14
CA GLY A 310 -8.73 11.46 8.00
C GLY A 310 -7.65 12.23 7.23
N ALA A 311 -6.95 11.58 6.31
CA ALA A 311 -5.94 12.19 5.46
C ALA A 311 -6.52 13.27 4.54
N VAL A 312 -7.68 13.04 3.90
CA VAL A 312 -8.33 14.07 3.08
C VAL A 312 -8.79 15.26 3.93
N LYS A 313 -9.39 15.01 5.10
CA LYS A 313 -9.79 16.08 6.01
C LYS A 313 -8.60 16.92 6.49
N PHE A 314 -7.44 16.28 6.71
CA PHE A 314 -6.21 16.99 7.01
C PHE A 314 -5.79 17.91 5.85
N LEU A 315 -5.82 17.42 4.61
CA LEU A 315 -5.54 18.22 3.41
C LEU A 315 -6.54 19.37 3.20
N GLN A 316 -7.79 19.22 3.66
CA GLN A 316 -8.80 20.28 3.68
C GLN A 316 -8.64 21.25 4.87
N ASN A 317 -7.58 21.12 5.66
CA ASN A 317 -7.35 21.91 6.88
C ASN A 317 -8.44 21.72 7.97
N LYS A 318 -9.23 20.64 7.90
CA LYS A 318 -10.20 20.23 8.93
C LYS A 318 -9.52 19.36 9.98
N VAL A 319 -8.51 19.93 10.64
CA VAL A 319 -7.55 19.19 11.49
C VAL A 319 -8.23 18.45 12.64
N ALA A 320 -9.24 19.06 13.29
CA ALA A 320 -9.99 18.43 14.37
C ALA A 320 -10.75 17.18 13.90
N ASP A 321 -11.45 17.26 12.77
CA ASP A 321 -12.18 16.12 12.20
C ASP A 321 -11.24 15.04 11.68
N ALA A 322 -10.10 15.46 11.09
CA ALA A 322 -9.05 14.54 10.66
C ALA A 322 -8.55 13.69 11.81
N LYS A 323 -8.25 14.32 12.97
CA LYS A 323 -7.78 13.65 14.17
C LYS A 323 -8.72 12.52 14.61
N VAL A 324 -10.03 12.77 14.64
CA VAL A 324 -11.05 11.76 15.02
C VAL A 324 -10.96 10.51 14.14
N ASN A 325 -10.91 10.69 12.81
CA ASN A 325 -10.83 9.57 11.87
C ASN A 325 -9.49 8.84 11.95
N LEU A 326 -8.37 9.57 12.11
CA LEU A 326 -7.03 8.98 12.20
C LEU A 326 -6.82 8.20 13.50
N GLU A 327 -7.31 8.70 14.63
CA GLU A 327 -7.28 7.98 15.91
C GLU A 327 -8.13 6.71 15.82
N LYS A 328 -9.33 6.79 15.23
CA LYS A 328 -10.16 5.59 15.01
C LYS A 328 -9.47 4.57 14.10
N SER A 329 -8.82 5.00 13.02
CA SER A 329 -8.03 4.11 12.16
C SER A 329 -6.96 3.37 12.96
N ASN A 330 -6.14 4.10 13.73
CA ASN A 330 -5.05 3.50 14.49
C ASN A 330 -5.54 2.58 15.62
N ASN A 331 -6.73 2.86 16.18
CA ASN A 331 -7.36 2.01 17.20
C ASN A 331 -7.96 0.73 16.62
N LEU A 332 -8.51 0.77 15.40
CA LEU A 332 -8.97 -0.44 14.69
C LEU A 332 -7.80 -1.35 14.33
N LYS A 333 -6.69 -0.76 13.90
CA LYS A 333 -5.45 -1.46 13.60
C LYS A 333 -4.27 -0.51 13.72
N ASP A 334 -3.28 -0.91 14.50
CA ASP A 334 -2.01 -0.19 14.57
C ASP A 334 -1.39 -0.12 13.16
N ASN A 335 -1.22 1.10 12.62
CA ASN A 335 -0.77 1.26 11.24
C ASN A 335 0.08 2.52 11.04
N THR A 336 1.04 2.43 10.10
CA THR A 336 2.04 3.47 9.83
C THR A 336 1.42 4.76 9.29
N SER A 337 0.41 4.66 8.42
CA SER A 337 -0.20 5.81 7.76
C SER A 337 -0.93 6.72 8.76
N ALA A 338 -1.74 6.13 9.65
CA ALA A 338 -2.44 6.88 10.68
C ALA A 338 -1.48 7.57 11.64
N LYS A 339 -0.39 6.91 12.07
CA LYS A 339 0.65 7.51 12.91
C LYS A 339 1.35 8.69 12.24
N ASN A 340 1.73 8.55 10.97
CA ASN A 340 2.30 9.65 10.20
C ASN A 340 1.34 10.86 10.15
N ASN A 341 0.08 10.60 9.84
CA ASN A 341 -0.91 11.65 9.68
C ASN A 341 -1.23 12.33 11.03
N LEU A 342 -1.30 11.56 12.13
CA LEU A 342 -1.43 12.08 13.49
C LEU A 342 -0.19 12.88 13.92
N ALA A 343 1.00 12.53 13.43
CA ALA A 343 2.20 13.34 13.68
C ALA A 343 2.08 14.73 13.04
N GLY A 344 1.43 14.83 11.88
CA GLY A 344 1.10 16.11 11.25
C GLY A 344 0.11 16.93 12.08
N VAL A 345 -0.94 16.29 12.61
CA VAL A 345 -1.88 16.92 13.55
C VAL A 345 -1.12 17.48 14.77
N ALA A 346 -0.25 16.67 15.37
CA ALA A 346 0.53 17.09 16.53
C ALA A 346 1.46 18.29 16.25
N ILE A 347 2.03 18.41 15.04
CA ILE A 347 2.83 19.58 14.65
C ILE A 347 2.00 20.85 14.55
N LEU A 348 0.78 20.75 14.00
CA LEU A 348 -0.14 21.88 13.89
C LEU A 348 -0.65 22.31 15.27
N ASP A 349 -0.83 21.36 16.20
CA ASP A 349 -1.16 21.62 17.61
C ASP A 349 0.03 22.15 18.42
N GLY A 350 1.24 22.21 17.83
CA GLY A 350 2.46 22.67 18.50
C GLY A 350 3.16 21.61 19.38
N ASP A 351 2.63 20.38 19.43
CA ASP A 351 3.20 19.27 20.19
C ASP A 351 4.27 18.52 19.37
N ARG A 352 5.47 19.11 19.33
CA ARG A 352 6.63 18.52 18.65
C ARG A 352 7.07 17.19 19.25
N ALA A 353 6.90 17.00 20.57
CA ALA A 353 7.33 15.80 21.26
C ALA A 353 6.45 14.60 20.86
N LEU A 354 5.12 14.80 20.83
CA LEU A 354 4.19 13.80 20.35
C LEU A 354 4.40 13.50 18.86
N SER A 355 4.59 14.52 18.03
CA SER A 355 4.87 14.32 16.60
C SER A 355 6.10 13.45 16.38
N ARG A 356 7.21 13.76 17.08
CA ARG A 356 8.46 12.98 17.02
C ARG A 356 8.24 11.53 17.42
N LYS A 357 7.48 11.30 18.50
CA LYS A 357 7.14 9.95 18.96
C LYS A 357 6.36 9.18 17.91
N LEU A 358 5.33 9.78 17.32
CA LEU A 358 4.48 9.15 16.30
C LEU A 358 5.26 8.83 15.03
N LEU A 359 6.08 9.74 14.52
CA LEU A 359 6.96 9.47 13.38
C LEU A 359 7.99 8.38 13.67
N GLY A 360 8.55 8.35 14.90
CA GLY A 360 9.45 7.28 15.33
C GLY A 360 8.79 5.90 15.36
N GLN A 361 7.45 5.84 15.43
CA GLN A 361 6.66 4.62 15.36
C GLN A 361 6.15 4.32 13.93
N ALA A 362 6.12 5.32 13.05
CA ALA A 362 5.71 5.17 11.66
C ALA A 362 6.89 4.68 10.81
N LYS A 363 6.95 3.37 10.57
CA LYS A 363 8.06 2.71 9.84
C LYS A 363 7.58 1.79 8.73
N GLY A 364 8.48 1.45 7.81
CA GLY A 364 8.27 0.47 6.74
C GLY A 364 7.39 0.96 5.58
N GLY A 365 7.17 0.08 4.61
CA GLY A 365 6.42 0.36 3.38
C GLY A 365 7.31 0.57 2.16
N ASP A 366 6.66 0.90 1.03
CA ASP A 366 7.31 1.14 -0.26
C ASP A 366 8.16 2.43 -0.25
N SER A 367 8.93 2.64 -1.31
CA SER A 367 9.83 3.80 -1.43
C SER A 367 9.08 5.13 -1.29
N LYS A 368 7.89 5.24 -1.88
CA LYS A 368 7.06 6.44 -1.78
C LYS A 368 6.66 6.74 -0.33
N ARG A 369 6.27 5.72 0.43
CA ARG A 369 5.98 5.88 1.86
C ARG A 369 7.21 6.33 2.64
N GLN A 370 8.38 5.75 2.35
CA GLN A 370 9.63 6.12 3.01
C GLN A 370 10.04 7.57 2.71
N GLU A 371 9.83 8.06 1.48
CA GLU A 371 10.06 9.47 1.12
C GLU A 371 9.16 10.42 1.92
N VAL A 372 7.87 10.09 2.09
CA VAL A 372 6.94 10.88 2.90
C VAL A 372 7.39 10.93 4.36
N LEU A 373 7.75 9.78 4.93
CA LEU A 373 8.24 9.70 6.31
C LEU A 373 9.56 10.48 6.49
N GLY A 374 10.47 10.38 5.53
CA GLY A 374 11.74 11.12 5.53
C GLY A 374 11.51 12.63 5.50
N TYR A 375 10.63 13.10 4.62
CA TYR A 375 10.27 14.51 4.52
C TYR A 375 9.65 15.04 5.82
N ASN A 376 8.70 14.30 6.40
CA ASN A 376 8.03 14.72 7.63
C ASN A 376 8.97 14.73 8.84
N ASN A 377 9.92 13.77 8.93
CA ASN A 377 10.99 13.82 9.92
C ASN A 377 11.90 15.04 9.70
N ALA A 378 12.22 15.36 8.43
CA ALA A 378 13.11 16.48 8.10
C ALA A 378 12.54 17.85 8.49
N VAL A 379 11.23 18.08 8.35
CA VAL A 379 10.56 19.30 8.85
C VAL A 379 10.87 19.51 10.33
N LEU A 380 10.80 18.42 11.06
CA LEU A 380 10.99 18.35 12.48
C LEU A 380 12.49 18.48 12.83
N ASP A 381 13.39 17.89 12.04
CA ASP A 381 14.85 18.00 12.20
C ASP A 381 15.35 19.43 11.96
N ILE A 382 14.72 20.20 11.06
CA ILE A 382 15.01 21.64 10.91
C ILE A 382 14.69 22.39 12.21
N LEU A 383 13.54 22.12 12.82
CA LEU A 383 13.12 22.77 14.08
C LEU A 383 14.01 22.39 15.27
N ASP A 384 14.63 21.22 15.23
CA ASP A 384 15.51 20.71 16.27
C ASP A 384 17.00 21.03 16.01
N GLY A 385 17.30 21.71 14.90
CA GLY A 385 18.66 22.12 14.54
C GLY A 385 19.51 21.02 13.89
N ASN A 386 18.93 19.86 13.58
CA ASN A 386 19.62 18.74 12.93
C ASN A 386 19.53 18.85 11.40
N TYR A 387 20.11 19.90 10.85
CA TYR A 387 20.03 20.21 9.41
C TYR A 387 20.64 19.13 8.49
N PRO A 388 21.73 18.43 8.84
CA PRO A 388 22.23 17.32 8.02
C PRO A 388 21.23 16.17 7.90
N ALA A 389 20.53 15.82 8.99
CA ALA A 389 19.46 14.82 8.94
C ALA A 389 18.28 15.32 8.09
N ALA A 390 17.91 16.60 8.24
CA ALA A 390 16.85 17.21 7.43
C ALA A 390 17.17 17.18 5.92
N GLU A 391 18.40 17.52 5.55
CA GLU A 391 18.85 17.43 4.15
C GLU A 391 18.71 16.00 3.64
N ASN A 392 19.18 15.00 4.39
CA ASN A 392 19.10 13.61 3.96
C ASN A 392 17.66 13.07 3.88
N GLY A 393 16.76 13.55 4.75
CA GLY A 393 15.35 13.15 4.77
C GLY A 393 14.52 13.72 3.62
N ILE A 394 14.96 14.83 3.00
CA ILE A 394 14.24 15.45 1.88
C ILE A 394 14.83 14.98 0.55
N VAL A 395 14.04 14.17 -0.16
CA VAL A 395 14.32 13.76 -1.53
C VAL A 395 13.90 14.86 -2.51
N GLY A 396 14.80 15.20 -3.44
CA GLY A 396 14.58 16.24 -4.44
C GLY A 396 14.84 17.67 -3.94
N ASN A 397 14.60 18.61 -4.85
CA ASN A 397 14.71 20.05 -4.60
C ASN A 397 13.39 20.61 -4.05
N GLY A 398 13.47 21.72 -3.35
CA GLY A 398 12.31 22.47 -2.90
C GLY A 398 12.61 23.37 -1.70
N TYR A 399 11.60 24.10 -1.24
CA TYR A 399 11.77 25.13 -0.21
C TYR A 399 12.45 24.61 1.08
N ASN A 400 11.91 23.56 1.71
CA ASN A 400 12.46 23.04 2.96
C ASN A 400 13.86 22.42 2.78
N LYS A 401 14.16 21.86 1.59
CA LYS A 401 15.52 21.39 1.24
C LYS A 401 16.50 22.56 1.20
N ALA A 402 16.12 23.64 0.51
CA ALA A 402 16.93 24.85 0.41
C ALA A 402 17.14 25.51 1.77
N LEU A 403 16.12 25.51 2.63
CA LEU A 403 16.24 26.00 4.00
C LEU A 403 17.26 25.18 4.80
N ALA A 404 17.16 23.85 4.78
CA ALA A 404 18.11 22.96 5.46
C ALA A 404 19.56 23.15 4.95
N LEU A 405 19.74 23.36 3.64
CA LEU A 405 21.04 23.66 3.03
C LEU A 405 21.56 25.05 3.44
N THR A 406 20.68 26.06 3.47
CA THR A 406 21.01 27.43 3.91
C THR A 406 21.48 27.43 5.36
N LEU A 407 20.80 26.68 6.23
CA LEU A 407 21.13 26.55 7.65
C LEU A 407 22.47 25.84 7.89
N GLN A 408 22.91 25.01 6.94
CA GLN A 408 24.26 24.41 6.90
C GLN A 408 25.30 25.26 6.17
N ASN A 409 24.94 26.46 5.71
CA ASN A 409 25.79 27.34 4.90
C ASN A 409 26.22 26.73 3.54
N LYS A 410 25.47 25.75 3.01
CA LYS A 410 25.64 25.17 1.66
C LYS A 410 24.91 26.02 0.61
N LEU A 411 25.34 27.27 0.44
CA LEU A 411 24.55 28.31 -0.25
C LEU A 411 24.32 28.02 -1.75
N ASP A 412 25.30 27.51 -2.49
CA ASP A 412 25.11 27.20 -3.92
C ASP A 412 24.13 26.05 -4.15
N ALA A 413 24.20 25.03 -3.28
CA ALA A 413 23.21 23.95 -3.27
C ALA A 413 21.82 24.46 -2.89
N ALA A 414 21.71 25.40 -1.94
CA ALA A 414 20.44 26.03 -1.58
C ALA A 414 19.84 26.84 -2.75
N LYS A 415 20.65 27.62 -3.48
CA LYS A 415 20.24 28.31 -4.70
C LYS A 415 19.71 27.33 -5.75
N THR A 416 20.40 26.21 -5.94
CA THR A 416 20.01 25.13 -6.86
C THR A 416 18.67 24.50 -6.44
N ALA A 417 18.48 24.28 -5.14
CA ALA A 417 17.25 23.72 -4.59
C ALA A 417 16.02 24.64 -4.75
N LEU A 418 16.22 25.95 -4.95
CA LEU A 418 15.15 26.93 -5.21
C LEU A 418 14.95 27.27 -6.69
N ALA A 419 15.80 26.79 -7.60
CA ALA A 419 15.83 27.29 -8.99
C ALA A 419 14.50 27.12 -9.73
N ASN A 420 13.75 26.05 -9.43
CA ASN A 420 12.45 25.74 -10.05
C ASN A 420 11.28 25.86 -9.07
N GLU A 421 11.50 26.40 -7.87
CA GLU A 421 10.42 26.60 -6.92
C GLU A 421 9.51 27.76 -7.33
N ALA A 422 8.21 27.59 -7.10
CA ALA A 422 7.25 28.64 -7.40
C ALA A 422 7.54 29.88 -6.56
N GLU A 423 7.60 31.04 -7.20
CA GLU A 423 7.91 32.28 -6.50
C GLU A 423 6.81 32.60 -5.47
N SER A 424 7.24 32.82 -4.24
CA SER A 424 6.39 33.14 -3.09
C SER A 424 7.14 34.10 -2.19
N ALA A 425 6.42 34.75 -1.27
CA ALA A 425 7.03 35.71 -0.35
C ALA A 425 8.18 35.04 0.46
N GLU A 426 7.96 33.80 0.88
CA GLU A 426 8.91 32.99 1.64
C GLU A 426 10.13 32.59 0.81
N VAL A 427 9.93 32.22 -0.47
CA VAL A 427 11.04 31.88 -1.40
C VAL A 427 11.91 33.11 -1.65
N SER A 428 11.31 34.25 -1.98
CA SER A 428 12.02 35.53 -2.15
C SER A 428 12.78 35.93 -0.89
N TYR A 429 12.16 35.77 0.29
CA TYR A 429 12.80 36.09 1.56
C TYR A 429 13.99 35.17 1.85
N LEU A 430 13.87 33.86 1.60
CA LEU A 430 14.98 32.92 1.76
C LEU A 430 16.12 33.21 0.76
N LYS A 431 15.81 33.61 -0.48
CA LYS A 431 16.82 34.08 -1.44
C LYS A 431 17.58 35.30 -0.92
N ALA A 432 16.90 36.25 -0.27
CA ALA A 432 17.54 37.40 0.37
C ALA A 432 18.51 36.97 1.49
N ILE A 433 18.11 36.01 2.33
CA ILE A 433 18.98 35.44 3.38
C ILE A 433 20.21 34.77 2.74
N ILE A 434 20.02 33.96 1.69
CA ILE A 434 21.11 33.29 0.98
C ILE A 434 22.09 34.32 0.41
N ALA A 435 21.59 35.39 -0.22
CA ALA A 435 22.42 36.48 -0.76
C ALA A 435 23.20 37.19 0.35
N ALA A 436 22.55 37.51 1.48
CA ALA A 436 23.20 38.16 2.62
C ALA A 436 24.30 37.28 3.25
N ARG A 437 24.03 35.98 3.45
CA ARG A 437 25.02 35.01 3.93
C ARG A 437 26.18 34.80 2.94
N GLY A 438 25.87 34.85 1.64
CA GLY A 438 26.84 34.73 0.56
C GLY A 438 27.72 35.96 0.37
N GLY A 439 27.47 37.05 1.10
CA GLY A 439 28.23 38.30 0.98
C GLY A 439 27.92 39.08 -0.30
N GLU A 440 26.75 38.85 -0.91
CA GLU A 440 26.30 39.64 -2.05
C GLU A 440 25.99 41.09 -1.63
N GLY A 441 26.07 42.02 -2.59
CA GLY A 441 25.85 43.44 -2.33
C GLY A 441 24.44 43.76 -1.84
N ALA A 442 24.29 44.89 -1.14
CA ALA A 442 23.01 45.33 -0.56
C ALA A 442 21.87 45.38 -1.60
N ASP A 443 22.17 45.75 -2.85
CA ASP A 443 21.18 45.79 -3.94
C ASP A 443 20.61 44.39 -4.26
N ALA A 444 21.46 43.36 -4.29
CA ALA A 444 21.02 41.98 -4.54
C ALA A 444 20.09 41.47 -3.43
N VAL A 445 20.43 41.75 -2.17
CA VAL A 445 19.59 41.40 -1.02
C VAL A 445 18.26 42.16 -1.06
N VAL A 446 18.30 43.48 -1.29
CA VAL A 446 17.11 44.34 -1.33
C VAL A 446 16.17 44.00 -2.48
N ASN A 447 16.68 43.59 -3.65
CA ASN A 447 15.84 43.18 -4.77
C ASN A 447 15.01 41.94 -4.44
N ASN A 448 15.60 40.95 -3.76
CA ASN A 448 14.87 39.78 -3.27
C ASN A 448 13.86 40.18 -2.18
N LEU A 449 14.25 41.05 -1.24
CA LEU A 449 13.34 41.54 -0.19
C LEU A 449 12.14 42.31 -0.76
N LYS A 450 12.34 43.19 -1.75
CA LYS A 450 11.23 43.90 -2.43
C LYS A 450 10.24 42.93 -3.08
N SER A 451 10.75 41.85 -3.68
CA SER A 451 9.91 40.79 -4.24
C SER A 451 9.09 40.09 -3.15
N ALA A 452 9.71 39.80 -2.00
CA ALA A 452 9.01 39.25 -0.84
C ALA A 452 7.93 40.22 -0.30
N PHE A 453 8.25 41.51 -0.19
CA PHE A 453 7.34 42.53 0.36
C PHE A 453 6.13 42.80 -0.53
N ALA A 454 6.30 42.68 -1.86
CA ALA A 454 5.21 42.81 -2.81
C ALA A 454 4.15 41.71 -2.65
N LEU A 455 4.58 40.51 -2.23
CA LEU A 455 3.70 39.36 -1.99
C LEU A 455 3.19 39.31 -0.54
N ASN A 456 4.01 39.75 0.43
CA ASN A 456 3.64 39.86 1.83
C ASN A 456 4.34 41.05 2.50
N SER A 457 3.60 42.14 2.72
CA SER A 457 4.13 43.38 3.29
C SER A 457 4.61 43.25 4.74
N SER A 458 4.11 42.26 5.51
CA SER A 458 4.52 42.04 6.91
C SER A 458 5.99 41.64 7.03
N LEU A 459 6.58 41.11 5.94
CA LEU A 459 8.00 40.74 5.91
C LEU A 459 8.93 41.95 5.97
N LYS A 460 8.43 43.16 5.72
CA LYS A 460 9.21 44.39 5.86
C LYS A 460 9.65 44.61 7.31
N GLU A 461 8.70 44.56 8.24
CA GLU A 461 8.98 44.70 9.67
C GLU A 461 9.87 43.56 10.18
N LYS A 462 9.67 42.35 9.64
CA LYS A 462 10.54 41.22 9.93
C LYS A 462 11.98 41.50 9.50
N ALA A 463 12.20 41.89 8.24
CA ALA A 463 13.53 42.17 7.69
C ALA A 463 14.26 43.27 8.48
N ALA A 464 13.55 44.28 8.97
CA ALA A 464 14.12 45.35 9.79
C ALA A 464 14.71 44.85 11.13
N LYS A 465 14.23 43.70 11.63
CA LYS A 465 14.65 43.10 12.90
C LYS A 465 15.49 41.84 12.72
N ASP A 466 15.48 41.24 11.53
CA ASP A 466 16.11 39.95 11.26
C ASP A 466 17.64 40.03 11.29
N ARG A 467 18.27 39.20 12.12
CA ARG A 467 19.72 39.21 12.30
C ARG A 467 20.49 38.66 11.10
N GLU A 468 19.81 37.99 10.16
CA GLU A 468 20.40 37.63 8.87
C GLU A 468 20.92 38.86 8.12
N PHE A 469 20.33 40.04 8.35
CA PHE A 469 20.68 41.28 7.68
C PHE A 469 21.44 42.28 8.56
N ILE A 470 21.93 41.86 9.74
CA ILE A 470 22.55 42.78 10.72
C ILE A 470 23.69 43.62 10.12
N LYS A 471 24.48 43.03 9.20
CA LYS A 471 25.58 43.71 8.50
C LYS A 471 25.11 44.82 7.55
N LEU A 472 23.83 44.83 7.17
CA LEU A 472 23.22 45.77 6.25
C LEU A 472 22.37 46.84 6.94
N PHE A 473 22.17 46.78 8.26
CA PHE A 473 21.29 47.70 8.98
C PHE A 473 21.71 49.17 8.89
N THR A 474 23.01 49.45 8.71
CA THR A 474 23.52 50.82 8.51
C THR A 474 23.64 51.20 7.03
N ASN A 475 23.39 50.27 6.11
CA ASN A 475 23.41 50.54 4.68
C ASN A 475 22.15 51.33 4.27
N SER A 476 22.32 52.42 3.51
CA SER A 476 21.23 53.33 3.14
C SER A 476 20.20 52.67 2.22
N THR A 477 20.63 51.84 1.27
CA THR A 477 19.74 51.09 0.36
C THR A 477 18.84 50.14 1.16
N PHE A 478 19.43 49.35 2.07
CA PHE A 478 18.68 48.43 2.92
C PHE A 478 17.74 49.17 3.87
N SER A 479 18.25 50.18 4.59
CA SER A 479 17.46 50.99 5.52
C SER A 479 16.24 51.62 4.85
N SER A 480 16.37 52.08 3.61
CA SER A 480 15.26 52.68 2.85
C SER A 480 14.23 51.64 2.41
N ALA A 481 14.64 50.39 2.19
CA ALA A 481 13.75 49.31 1.77
C ALA A 481 12.89 48.76 2.92
N VAL A 482 13.42 48.75 4.15
CA VAL A 482 12.75 48.17 5.33
C VAL A 482 12.04 49.18 6.22
N ARG A 483 12.16 50.48 5.92
CA ARG A 483 11.44 51.57 6.62
C ARG A 483 10.04 51.82 6.09
#